data_AF-C5FCJ9-F1
#
_entry.id   AF-C5FCJ9-F1
#
_cell.length_a   1.000
_cell.length_b   1.000
_cell.length_c   1.000
_cell.angle_alpha   90.00
_cell.angle_beta   90.00
_cell.angle_gamma   90.00
#
_symmetry.space_group_name_H-M   'P 1'
#
loop_
_entity.id
_entity.type
_entity.pdbx_description
1 polymer ?
#
loop_
_entity_poly.entity_id
_entity_poly.type
_entity_poly.pdbx_seq_one_letter_code
_entity_poly.pdbx_strand_id
1 'polypeptide(L)'
;MDFLYDRPGGEPYLTIPGRPNLIITPRRPEDVHFAVKVLNNFEVARWLFGPPYPYTLEMAIEYSETAIAQELLVLKEIQDHSSIMNGNGNKNPFVSGCPVGSIREIQPDTGEEVLIGCIGMRRYDYLEIEDDAEREAIVKANEAKEVGDDSIAWAMGNFLDPAYHGRGITTDAARAMIQWGKKHMNMKDIRASMFDGNIASRRVYEKIGFAYLATRKDALTRVESKGGGKITIHVLQLEEY
;
A
#
# COMPACT_ATOMS: atom_id res chain seq x y z
N MET A 1 -4.12 -15.45 -5.63
CA MET A 1 -4.76 -14.46 -6.53
C MET A 1 -3.75 -14.07 -7.58
N ASP A 2 -4.15 -13.88 -8.84
CA ASP A 2 -3.27 -13.51 -9.96
C ASP A 2 -3.81 -12.28 -10.69
N PHE A 3 -2.96 -11.62 -11.45
CA PHE A 3 -3.38 -10.51 -12.30
C PHE A 3 -4.19 -11.00 -13.49
N LEU A 4 -5.09 -10.13 -13.94
CA LEU A 4 -5.75 -10.22 -15.24
C LEU A 4 -5.12 -9.20 -16.20
N TYR A 5 -5.16 -9.50 -17.50
CA TYR A 5 -4.51 -8.72 -18.57
C TYR A 5 -5.45 -8.44 -19.75
N ASP A 6 -6.74 -8.73 -19.59
CA ASP A 6 -7.76 -8.67 -20.64
C ASP A 6 -8.30 -7.26 -20.93
N ARG A 7 -7.66 -6.20 -20.38
CA ARG A 7 -8.04 -4.80 -20.60
C ARG A 7 -7.33 -4.21 -21.82
N PRO A 8 -7.91 -3.19 -22.47
CA PRO A 8 -7.23 -2.45 -23.54
C PRO A 8 -5.84 -1.99 -23.09
N GLY A 9 -4.83 -2.23 -23.92
CA GLY A 9 -3.43 -1.91 -23.60
C GLY A 9 -2.69 -3.00 -22.81
N GLY A 10 -3.36 -4.06 -22.35
CA GLY A 10 -2.72 -5.18 -21.64
C GLY A 10 -2.21 -4.82 -20.25
N GLU A 11 -2.72 -3.73 -19.65
CA GLU A 11 -2.37 -3.30 -18.30
C GLU A 11 -2.82 -4.36 -17.27
N PRO A 12 -1.93 -4.85 -16.38
CA PRO A 12 -2.31 -5.79 -15.34
C PRO A 12 -3.20 -5.15 -14.30
N TYR A 13 -4.11 -5.92 -13.71
CA TYR A 13 -4.92 -5.45 -12.61
C TYR A 13 -5.34 -6.59 -11.67
N LEU A 14 -5.69 -6.23 -10.44
CA LEU A 14 -6.39 -7.11 -9.50
C LEU A 14 -7.87 -6.78 -9.49
N THR A 15 -8.69 -7.82 -9.44
CA THR A 15 -10.09 -7.69 -9.05
C THR A 15 -10.19 -7.57 -7.53
N ILE A 16 -11.33 -7.10 -7.04
CA ILE A 16 -11.65 -7.18 -5.61
C ILE A 16 -12.77 -8.20 -5.43
N PRO A 17 -12.54 -9.35 -4.76
CA PRO A 17 -13.57 -10.37 -4.60
C PRO A 17 -14.85 -9.82 -3.98
N GLY A 18 -15.99 -10.10 -4.62
CA GLY A 18 -17.30 -9.59 -4.22
C GLY A 18 -17.59 -8.14 -4.64
N ARG A 19 -16.67 -7.48 -5.38
CA ARG A 19 -16.82 -6.11 -5.89
C ARG A 19 -16.43 -6.02 -7.36
N PRO A 20 -17.29 -6.48 -8.29
CA PRO A 20 -16.94 -6.56 -9.71
C PRO A 20 -16.69 -5.19 -10.36
N ASN A 21 -17.19 -4.10 -9.77
CA ASN A 21 -16.96 -2.74 -10.25
C ASN A 21 -15.69 -2.10 -9.67
N LEU A 22 -14.94 -2.77 -8.79
CA LEU A 22 -13.70 -2.25 -8.23
C LEU A 22 -12.50 -3.09 -8.64
N ILE A 23 -11.45 -2.38 -9.05
CA ILE A 23 -10.18 -2.96 -9.49
C ILE A 23 -9.00 -2.23 -8.86
N ILE A 24 -7.84 -2.88 -8.85
CA ILE A 24 -6.56 -2.28 -8.44
C ILE A 24 -5.63 -2.29 -9.65
N THR A 25 -5.22 -1.11 -10.12
CA THR A 25 -4.38 -0.93 -11.32
C THR A 25 -3.02 -0.33 -10.94
N PRO A 26 -2.06 -0.28 -11.88
CA PRO A 26 -0.89 0.59 -11.77
C PRO A 26 -1.29 2.06 -11.61
N ARG A 27 -0.36 2.87 -11.12
CA ARG A 27 -0.51 4.33 -11.13
C ARG A 27 -0.36 4.86 -12.54
N ARG A 28 -1.12 5.92 -12.82
CA ARG A 28 -1.04 6.68 -14.06
C ARG A 28 -0.56 8.10 -13.78
N PRO A 29 0.20 8.74 -14.68
CA PRO A 29 0.69 10.10 -14.47
C PRO A 29 -0.41 11.11 -14.11
N GLU A 30 -1.61 10.97 -14.67
CA GLU A 30 -2.76 11.84 -14.41
C GLU A 30 -3.37 11.69 -13.01
N ASP A 31 -3.07 10.60 -12.30
CA ASP A 31 -3.58 10.33 -10.94
C ASP A 31 -3.12 11.41 -9.92
N VAL A 32 -2.09 12.18 -10.25
CA VAL A 32 -1.55 13.28 -9.42
C VAL A 32 -2.61 14.31 -9.04
N HIS A 33 -3.54 14.62 -9.95
CA HIS A 33 -4.59 15.61 -9.67
C HIS A 33 -5.58 15.12 -8.60
N PHE A 34 -5.94 13.83 -8.67
CA PHE A 34 -6.74 13.20 -7.63
C PHE A 34 -5.98 13.13 -6.31
N ALA A 35 -4.71 12.74 -6.33
CA ALA A 35 -3.88 12.65 -5.14
C ALA A 35 -3.77 14.01 -4.43
N VAL A 36 -3.49 15.10 -5.15
CA VAL A 36 -3.46 16.46 -4.60
C VAL A 36 -4.80 16.82 -3.97
N LYS A 37 -5.92 16.55 -4.64
CA LYS A 37 -7.26 16.85 -4.11
C LYS A 37 -7.53 16.10 -2.80
N VAL A 38 -7.30 14.78 -2.78
CA VAL A 38 -7.68 13.94 -1.63
C VAL A 38 -6.71 14.11 -0.46
N LEU A 39 -5.40 14.20 -0.72
CA LEU A 39 -4.38 14.32 0.33
C LEU A 39 -4.32 15.71 0.96
N ASN A 40 -4.98 16.72 0.36
CA ASN A 40 -5.25 18.01 1.00
C ASN A 40 -6.62 18.08 1.68
N ASN A 41 -7.47 17.06 1.57
CA ASN A 41 -8.69 17.00 2.37
C ASN A 41 -8.31 16.69 3.82
N PHE A 42 -8.65 17.59 4.75
CA PHE A 42 -8.28 17.46 6.15
C PHE A 42 -8.84 16.19 6.83
N GLU A 43 -9.99 15.66 6.38
CA GLU A 43 -10.55 14.40 6.88
C GLU A 43 -9.64 13.19 6.59
N VAL A 44 -8.83 13.28 5.54
CA VAL A 44 -7.81 12.28 5.17
C VAL A 44 -6.45 12.66 5.74
N ALA A 45 -5.99 13.88 5.44
CA ALA A 45 -4.64 14.34 5.73
C ALA A 45 -4.24 14.24 7.20
N ARG A 46 -5.19 14.49 8.13
CA ARG A 46 -4.95 14.40 9.57
C ARG A 46 -4.50 13.03 10.07
N TRP A 47 -4.78 11.98 9.29
CA TRP A 47 -4.46 10.58 9.61
C TRP A 47 -3.19 10.08 8.95
N LEU A 48 -2.50 10.93 8.20
CA LEU A 48 -1.34 10.57 7.41
C LEU A 48 -0.09 11.33 7.87
N PHE A 49 1.00 10.61 8.10
CA PHE A 49 2.29 11.20 8.45
C PHE A 49 2.86 12.00 7.27
N GLY A 50 3.15 11.30 6.16
CA GLY A 50 3.36 11.90 4.85
C GLY A 50 2.09 11.78 3.98
N PRO A 51 1.97 12.53 2.88
CA PRO A 51 2.95 13.50 2.39
C PRO A 51 2.98 14.81 3.20
N PRO A 52 3.89 15.75 2.87
CA PRO A 52 3.84 17.11 3.38
C PRO A 52 2.47 17.75 3.21
N TYR A 53 2.15 18.73 4.06
CA TYR A 53 0.86 19.41 4.03
C TYR A 53 1.02 20.93 4.16
N PRO A 54 0.53 21.72 3.19
CA PRO A 54 -0.20 21.28 1.98
C PRO A 54 0.63 20.42 1.02
N TYR A 55 -0.03 19.48 0.33
CA TYR A 55 0.59 18.61 -0.67
C TYR A 55 0.47 19.25 -2.05
N THR A 56 1.59 19.67 -2.65
CA THR A 56 1.56 20.40 -3.92
C THR A 56 1.51 19.45 -5.12
N LEU A 57 1.14 19.99 -6.29
CA LEU A 57 1.17 19.23 -7.55
C LEU A 57 2.59 18.78 -7.92
N GLU A 58 3.60 19.61 -7.67
CA GLU A 58 5.00 19.27 -7.90
C GLU A 58 5.43 18.06 -7.06
N MET A 59 5.14 18.08 -5.76
CA MET A 59 5.40 16.93 -4.87
C MET A 59 4.63 15.67 -5.30
N ALA A 60 3.43 15.83 -5.86
CA ALA A 60 2.65 14.72 -6.40
C ALA A 60 3.27 14.12 -7.66
N ILE A 61 3.78 14.96 -8.55
CA ILE A 61 4.48 14.54 -9.77
C ILE A 61 5.76 13.79 -9.40
N GLU A 62 6.63 14.37 -8.57
CA GLU A 62 7.90 13.76 -8.16
C GLU A 62 7.70 12.39 -7.50
N TYR A 63 6.72 12.28 -6.60
CA TYR A 63 6.38 11.03 -5.96
C TYR A 63 5.82 10.01 -6.95
N SER A 64 4.92 10.43 -7.84
CA SER A 64 4.28 9.56 -8.82
C SER A 64 5.31 9.01 -9.83
N GLU A 65 6.24 9.82 -10.31
CA GLU A 65 7.31 9.40 -11.22
C GLU A 65 8.17 8.30 -10.59
N THR A 66 8.58 8.49 -9.34
CA THR A 66 9.36 7.50 -8.60
C THR A 66 8.57 6.20 -8.40
N ALA A 67 7.29 6.31 -8.02
CA ALA A 67 6.44 5.16 -7.77
C ALA A 67 6.13 4.38 -9.05
N ILE A 68 5.83 5.06 -10.16
CA ILE A 68 5.61 4.44 -11.48
C ILE A 68 6.88 3.73 -11.95
N ALA A 69 8.05 4.35 -11.78
CA ALA A 69 9.32 3.70 -12.14
C ALA A 69 9.53 2.40 -11.36
N GLN A 70 9.20 2.36 -10.07
CA GLN A 70 9.27 1.14 -9.26
C GLN A 70 8.25 0.08 -9.72
N GLU A 71 7.01 0.47 -10.02
CA GLU A 71 6.00 -0.46 -10.56
C GLU A 71 6.46 -1.08 -11.89
N LEU A 72 7.06 -0.28 -12.78
CA LEU A 72 7.61 -0.77 -14.06
C LEU A 72 8.76 -1.77 -13.87
N LEU A 73 9.61 -1.58 -12.85
CA LEU A 73 10.66 -2.55 -12.53
C LEU A 73 10.05 -3.89 -12.09
N VAL A 74 9.04 -3.86 -11.21
CA VAL A 74 8.35 -5.08 -10.77
C VAL A 74 7.62 -5.77 -11.94
N LEU A 75 7.00 -5.01 -12.85
CA LEU A 75 6.38 -5.57 -14.06
C LEU A 75 7.40 -6.30 -14.93
N LYS A 76 8.61 -5.75 -15.04
CA LYS A 76 9.71 -6.41 -15.76
C LYS A 76 10.13 -7.71 -15.07
N GLU A 77 10.23 -7.73 -13.75
CA GLU A 77 10.51 -8.98 -13.00
C GLU A 77 9.48 -10.07 -13.30
N ILE A 78 8.19 -9.72 -13.32
CA ILE A 78 7.10 -10.65 -13.63
C ILE A 78 7.21 -11.20 -15.06
N GLN A 79 7.53 -10.34 -16.03
CA GLN A 79 7.72 -10.74 -17.43
C GLN A 79 8.93 -11.68 -17.58
N ASP A 80 10.05 -11.34 -16.95
CA ASP A 80 11.26 -12.15 -16.95
C ASP A 80 10.99 -13.53 -16.34
N HIS A 81 10.23 -13.63 -15.24
CA HIS A 81 9.84 -14.92 -14.63
C HIS A 81 8.97 -15.78 -15.56
N SER A 82 8.00 -15.15 -16.24
CA SER A 82 7.10 -15.84 -17.17
C SER A 82 7.85 -16.40 -18.39
N SER A 83 8.92 -15.73 -18.82
CA SER A 83 9.78 -16.19 -19.93
C SER A 83 10.67 -17.37 -19.52
N ILE A 84 11.05 -17.48 -18.24
CA ILE A 84 12.00 -18.46 -17.70
C ILE A 84 11.33 -19.78 -17.31
N MET A 85 10.05 -19.81 -16.94
CA MET A 85 9.34 -21.09 -16.67
C MET A 85 9.27 -22.03 -17.90
N ASN A 86 9.63 -21.53 -19.09
CA ASN A 86 9.82 -22.32 -20.30
C ASN A 86 11.24 -22.92 -20.43
N GLY A 87 12.10 -22.77 -19.42
CA GLY A 87 13.48 -23.27 -19.37
C GLY A 87 13.85 -23.83 -17.99
N ASN A 88 14.68 -24.89 -17.97
CA ASN A 88 15.03 -25.71 -16.81
C ASN A 88 15.96 -25.04 -15.77
N GLY A 89 15.62 -23.84 -15.26
CA GLY A 89 16.39 -23.12 -14.25
C GLY A 89 15.58 -22.85 -12.99
N ASN A 90 16.03 -23.38 -11.85
CA ASN A 90 15.45 -23.09 -10.54
C ASN A 90 15.79 -21.65 -10.11
N LYS A 91 14.96 -20.68 -10.50
CA LYS A 91 15.06 -19.28 -10.05
C LYS A 91 13.94 -18.97 -9.05
N ASN A 92 14.27 -18.07 -8.12
CA ASN A 92 13.34 -17.52 -7.13
C ASN A 92 12.03 -17.05 -7.83
N PRO A 93 10.85 -17.59 -7.45
CA PRO A 93 9.60 -17.25 -8.12
C PRO A 93 9.03 -15.90 -7.68
N PHE A 94 9.58 -15.29 -6.63
CA PHE A 94 9.01 -14.10 -6.00
C PHE A 94 9.50 -12.79 -6.64
N VAL A 95 8.66 -11.76 -6.56
CA VAL A 95 8.94 -10.41 -7.06
C VAL A 95 9.10 -9.41 -5.91
N SER A 96 9.77 -8.30 -6.19
CA SER A 96 10.23 -7.33 -5.19
C SER A 96 9.12 -6.44 -4.63
N GLY A 97 7.97 -6.38 -5.28
CA GLY A 97 6.85 -5.51 -4.92
C GLY A 97 5.54 -5.89 -5.59
N CYS A 98 4.51 -5.06 -5.41
CA CYS A 98 3.27 -5.15 -6.17
C CYS A 98 3.21 -3.98 -7.17
N PRO A 99 3.07 -4.24 -8.48
CA PRO A 99 3.04 -3.21 -9.52
C PRO A 99 1.68 -2.48 -9.63
N VAL A 100 0.72 -2.81 -8.76
CA VAL A 100 -0.60 -2.18 -8.73
C VAL A 100 -0.90 -1.66 -7.33
N GLY A 101 -1.62 -0.56 -7.26
CA GLY A 101 -2.03 0.05 -5.99
C GLY A 101 -3.10 1.12 -6.09
N SER A 102 -3.48 1.53 -7.30
CA SER A 102 -4.56 2.49 -7.55
C SER A 102 -5.91 1.79 -7.50
N ILE A 103 -6.73 2.08 -6.49
CA ILE A 103 -8.10 1.54 -6.38
C ILE A 103 -9.00 2.35 -7.29
N ARG A 104 -9.58 1.72 -8.30
CA ARG A 104 -10.50 2.37 -9.24
C ARG A 104 -11.90 1.79 -9.16
N GLU A 105 -12.89 2.66 -9.28
CA GLU A 105 -14.28 2.27 -9.54
C GLU A 105 -14.56 2.40 -11.04
N ILE A 106 -15.06 1.31 -11.64
CA ILE A 106 -15.56 1.30 -13.00
C ILE A 106 -17.00 1.84 -12.97
N GLN A 107 -17.22 2.98 -13.60
CA GLN A 107 -18.53 3.61 -13.70
C GLN A 107 -19.46 2.73 -14.55
N PRO A 108 -20.66 2.37 -14.05
CA PRO A 108 -21.52 1.38 -14.70
C PRO A 108 -22.03 1.83 -16.07
N ASP A 109 -22.23 3.13 -16.26
CA ASP A 109 -22.85 3.67 -17.47
C ASP A 109 -21.82 3.94 -18.59
N THR A 110 -20.60 4.33 -18.22
CA THR A 110 -19.57 4.77 -19.18
C THR A 110 -18.42 3.78 -19.33
N GLY A 111 -18.24 2.87 -18.37
CA GLY A 111 -17.05 2.04 -18.25
C GLY A 111 -15.79 2.81 -17.83
N GLU A 112 -15.92 4.10 -17.49
CA GLU A 112 -14.81 4.95 -17.07
C GLU A 112 -14.24 4.47 -15.73
N GLU A 113 -12.91 4.49 -15.60
CA GLU A 113 -12.23 4.08 -14.38
C GLU A 113 -11.82 5.29 -13.56
N VAL A 114 -12.59 5.55 -12.51
CA VAL A 114 -12.35 6.67 -11.61
C VAL A 114 -11.43 6.21 -10.49
N LEU A 115 -10.30 6.89 -10.29
CA LEU A 115 -9.45 6.67 -9.12
C LEU A 115 -10.21 7.10 -7.86
N ILE A 116 -10.30 6.22 -6.87
CA ILE A 116 -11.02 6.47 -5.62
C ILE A 116 -10.14 6.34 -4.37
N GLY A 117 -8.90 5.90 -4.53
CA GLY A 117 -7.92 5.79 -3.46
C GLY A 117 -6.72 4.97 -3.86
N CYS A 118 -5.87 4.66 -2.89
CA CYS A 118 -4.75 3.76 -3.09
C CYS A 118 -4.62 2.77 -1.93
N ILE A 119 -3.96 1.66 -2.24
CA ILE A 119 -3.47 0.70 -1.27
C ILE A 119 -2.13 0.17 -1.75
N GLY A 120 -1.22 -0.09 -0.83
CA GLY A 120 0.07 -0.64 -1.20
C GLY A 120 0.80 -1.23 -0.02
N MET A 121 1.96 -1.77 -0.33
CA MET A 121 2.89 -2.32 0.64
C MET A 121 4.29 -1.80 0.39
N ARG A 122 5.06 -1.70 1.46
CA ARG A 122 6.49 -1.35 1.44
C ARG A 122 7.22 -2.10 2.54
N ARG A 123 8.54 -2.09 2.54
CA ARG A 123 9.33 -2.56 3.68
C ARG A 123 8.93 -1.79 4.94
N TYR A 124 8.75 -2.51 6.04
CA TYR A 124 8.28 -1.96 7.30
C TYR A 124 9.30 -1.01 7.94
N ASP A 125 8.83 0.06 8.57
CA ASP A 125 9.63 1.17 9.11
C ASP A 125 9.85 1.10 10.62
N TYR A 126 9.27 0.12 11.31
CA TYR A 126 9.50 -0.16 12.73
C TYR A 126 9.29 1.05 13.64
N LEU A 127 8.29 1.88 13.35
CA LEU A 127 8.02 3.12 14.10
C LEU A 127 7.74 2.88 15.58
N GLU A 128 7.42 1.65 15.99
CA GLU A 128 7.29 1.24 17.38
C GLU A 128 8.61 1.20 18.17
N ILE A 129 9.75 1.15 17.48
CA ILE A 129 11.08 1.17 18.10
C ILE A 129 11.44 2.61 18.48
N GLU A 130 11.71 2.83 19.77
CA GLU A 130 11.93 4.15 20.33
C GLU A 130 13.33 4.70 20.03
N ASP A 131 14.35 3.86 20.15
CA ASP A 131 15.73 4.23 19.82
C ASP A 131 15.89 4.37 18.30
N ASP A 132 16.25 5.58 17.86
CA ASP A 132 16.33 5.91 16.44
C ASP A 132 17.49 5.17 15.73
N ALA A 133 18.60 4.91 16.43
CA ALA A 133 19.75 4.22 15.85
C ALA A 133 19.48 2.72 15.70
N GLU A 134 18.83 2.11 16.70
CA GLU A 134 18.34 0.73 16.64
C GLU A 134 17.32 0.58 15.50
N ARG A 135 16.34 1.49 15.43
CA ARG A 135 15.33 1.48 14.38
C ARG A 135 15.95 1.60 12.99
N GLU A 136 16.89 2.54 12.80
CA GLU A 136 17.59 2.71 11.52
C GLU A 136 18.38 1.45 11.13
N ALA A 137 19.06 0.81 12.08
CA ALA A 137 19.79 -0.43 11.84
C ALA A 137 18.85 -1.57 11.39
N ILE A 138 17.69 -1.72 12.06
CA ILE A 138 16.70 -2.75 11.73
C ILE A 138 16.01 -2.46 10.39
N VAL A 139 15.69 -1.20 10.09
CA VAL A 139 15.16 -0.80 8.77
C VAL A 139 16.13 -1.16 7.67
N LYS A 140 17.42 -0.78 7.79
CA LYS A 140 18.45 -1.13 6.81
C LYS A 140 18.62 -2.64 6.65
N ALA A 141 18.60 -3.38 7.76
CA ALA A 141 18.66 -4.84 7.71
C ALA A 141 17.46 -5.44 6.99
N ASN A 142 16.25 -4.90 7.20
CA ASN A 142 15.05 -5.35 6.51
C ASN A 142 15.05 -4.98 5.02
N GLU A 143 15.56 -3.80 4.64
CA GLU A 143 15.70 -3.35 3.25
C GLU A 143 16.73 -4.18 2.47
N ALA A 144 17.81 -4.63 3.12
CA ALA A 144 18.86 -5.42 2.49
C ALA A 144 18.49 -6.88 2.20
N LYS A 145 17.37 -7.38 2.74
CA LYS A 145 16.93 -8.77 2.52
C LYS A 145 16.53 -9.01 1.07
N GLU A 146 17.01 -10.11 0.53
CA GLU A 146 16.75 -10.55 -0.85
C GLU A 146 15.25 -10.70 -1.13
N VAL A 147 14.86 -10.53 -2.39
CA VAL A 147 13.46 -10.71 -2.82
C VAL A 147 12.96 -12.09 -2.39
N GLY A 148 11.78 -12.15 -1.79
CA GLY A 148 11.19 -13.42 -1.34
C GLY A 148 11.81 -14.02 -0.08
N ASP A 149 12.74 -13.34 0.61
CA ASP A 149 13.13 -13.72 1.97
C ASP A 149 11.89 -13.68 2.88
N ASP A 150 11.65 -14.74 3.64
CA ASP A 150 10.41 -14.90 4.38
C ASP A 150 10.38 -14.14 5.72
N SER A 151 11.53 -13.60 6.13
CA SER A 151 11.67 -12.75 7.30
C SER A 151 11.42 -11.27 6.99
N ILE A 152 11.14 -10.91 5.74
CA ILE A 152 10.84 -9.52 5.37
C ILE A 152 9.57 -9.07 6.09
N ALA A 153 9.68 -7.97 6.84
CA ALA A 153 8.53 -7.29 7.39
C ALA A 153 7.99 -6.25 6.40
N TRP A 154 6.68 -6.30 6.17
CA TRP A 154 5.95 -5.43 5.25
C TRP A 154 4.99 -4.50 5.99
N ALA A 155 4.92 -3.24 5.58
CA ALA A 155 3.91 -2.28 6.00
C ALA A 155 2.78 -2.20 4.96
N MET A 156 1.53 -2.31 5.40
CA MET A 156 0.36 -1.94 4.59
C MET A 156 0.03 -0.45 4.79
N GLY A 157 -0.25 0.25 3.70
CA GLY A 157 -0.68 1.65 3.69
C GLY A 157 -1.82 1.88 2.70
N ASN A 158 -2.69 2.85 3.00
CA ASN A 158 -3.80 3.22 2.11
C ASN A 158 -4.28 4.64 2.38
N PHE A 159 -4.98 5.20 1.40
CA PHE A 159 -5.95 6.28 1.60
C PHE A 159 -7.14 6.06 0.66
N LEU A 160 -8.29 6.62 1.01
CA LEU A 160 -9.51 6.54 0.22
C LEU A 160 -10.17 7.91 0.20
N ASP A 161 -10.77 8.28 -0.93
CA ASP A 161 -11.61 9.48 -1.02
C ASP A 161 -12.74 9.38 0.04
N PRO A 162 -12.96 10.43 0.86
CA PRO A 162 -14.00 10.45 1.89
C PRO A 162 -15.39 10.05 1.38
N ALA A 163 -15.73 10.37 0.12
CA ALA A 163 -17.01 9.98 -0.47
C ALA A 163 -17.23 8.45 -0.47
N TYR A 164 -16.16 7.67 -0.41
CA TYR A 164 -16.16 6.20 -0.46
C TYR A 164 -15.94 5.53 0.91
N HIS A 165 -15.78 6.31 1.98
CA HIS A 165 -15.60 5.79 3.33
C HIS A 165 -16.83 5.03 3.83
N GLY A 166 -16.64 4.16 4.82
CA GLY A 166 -17.73 3.37 5.43
C GLY A 166 -18.29 2.24 4.56
N ARG A 167 -17.82 2.08 3.31
CA ARG A 167 -18.32 1.07 2.36
C ARG A 167 -17.58 -0.27 2.41
N GLY A 168 -16.54 -0.41 3.22
CA GLY A 168 -15.70 -1.63 3.32
C GLY A 168 -14.68 -1.83 2.19
N ILE A 169 -14.52 -0.86 1.30
CA ILE A 169 -13.67 -0.96 0.10
C ILE A 169 -12.21 -1.27 0.47
N THR A 170 -11.63 -0.50 1.40
CA THR A 170 -10.23 -0.70 1.82
C THR A 170 -10.01 -2.08 2.45
N THR A 171 -10.99 -2.61 3.20
CA THR A 171 -10.91 -3.96 3.79
C THR A 171 -10.79 -5.02 2.70
N ASP A 172 -11.63 -4.94 1.67
CA ASP A 172 -11.62 -5.93 0.59
C ASP A 172 -10.40 -5.77 -0.34
N ALA A 173 -9.98 -4.52 -0.60
CA ALA A 173 -8.74 -4.22 -1.33
C ALA A 173 -7.51 -4.75 -0.59
N ALA A 174 -7.44 -4.57 0.74
CA ALA A 174 -6.34 -5.05 1.57
C ALA A 174 -6.26 -6.58 1.57
N ARG A 175 -7.41 -7.26 1.63
CA ARG A 175 -7.47 -8.72 1.53
C ARG A 175 -6.94 -9.22 0.18
N ALA A 176 -7.36 -8.61 -0.93
CA ALA A 176 -6.89 -8.97 -2.27
C ALA A 176 -5.37 -8.75 -2.40
N MET A 177 -4.89 -7.60 -1.94
CA MET A 177 -3.48 -7.23 -1.95
C MET A 177 -2.61 -8.20 -1.13
N ILE A 178 -3.04 -8.57 0.08
CA ILE A 178 -2.35 -9.54 0.94
C ILE A 178 -2.33 -10.93 0.29
N GLN A 179 -3.45 -11.38 -0.28
CA GLN A 179 -3.50 -12.68 -0.96
C GLN A 179 -2.56 -12.74 -2.17
N TRP A 180 -2.44 -11.64 -2.92
CA TRP A 180 -1.49 -11.55 -4.01
C TRP A 180 -0.05 -11.53 -3.48
N GLY A 181 0.27 -10.68 -2.50
CA GLY A 181 1.60 -10.54 -1.95
C GLY A 181 2.12 -11.79 -1.23
N LYS A 182 1.26 -12.54 -0.52
CA LYS A 182 1.62 -13.87 0.01
C LYS A 182 2.08 -14.83 -1.09
N LYS A 183 1.36 -14.85 -2.22
CA LYS A 183 1.65 -15.75 -3.34
C LYS A 183 2.90 -15.33 -4.12
N HIS A 184 3.05 -14.03 -4.39
CA HIS A 184 4.02 -13.53 -5.36
C HIS A 184 5.24 -12.83 -4.74
N MET A 185 5.20 -12.48 -3.46
CA MET A 185 6.31 -11.78 -2.78
C MET A 185 6.81 -12.52 -1.53
N ASN A 186 6.25 -13.70 -1.23
CA ASN A 186 6.53 -14.47 -0.01
C ASN A 186 6.27 -13.71 1.31
N MET A 187 5.28 -12.82 1.33
CA MET A 187 4.98 -12.05 2.54
C MET A 187 4.53 -12.97 3.69
N LYS A 188 5.27 -12.98 4.80
CA LYS A 188 4.87 -13.66 6.04
C LYS A 188 4.63 -12.69 7.19
N ASP A 189 5.53 -11.72 7.40
CA ASP A 189 5.35 -10.66 8.41
C ASP A 189 4.69 -9.42 7.76
N ILE A 190 3.40 -9.22 8.05
CA ILE A 190 2.60 -8.12 7.50
C ILE A 190 2.04 -7.29 8.65
N ARG A 191 2.34 -5.99 8.63
CA ARG A 191 1.99 -5.04 9.68
C ARG A 191 1.26 -3.83 9.13
N ALA A 192 0.53 -3.17 10.00
CA ALA A 192 -0.10 -1.89 9.73
C ALA A 192 0.02 -0.98 10.94
N SER A 193 0.41 0.27 10.70
CA SER A 193 0.55 1.28 11.74
C SER A 193 -0.45 2.40 11.53
N MET A 194 -1.12 2.82 12.59
CA MET A 194 -2.06 3.94 12.54
C MET A 194 -1.95 4.83 13.77
N PHE A 195 -2.32 6.10 13.59
CA PHE A 195 -2.38 7.05 14.68
C PHE A 195 -3.45 6.64 15.69
N ASP A 196 -3.19 6.94 16.95
CA ASP A 196 -4.20 6.87 18.00
C ASP A 196 -5.46 7.66 17.59
N GLY A 197 -6.62 7.10 17.91
CA GLY A 197 -7.92 7.62 17.48
C GLY A 197 -8.32 7.32 16.02
N ASN A 198 -7.45 6.76 15.16
CA ASN A 198 -7.84 6.34 13.81
C ASN A 198 -8.59 4.99 13.83
N ILE A 199 -9.79 5.00 14.42
CA ILE A 199 -10.62 3.80 14.60
C ILE A 199 -11.01 3.17 13.25
N ALA A 200 -11.19 3.99 12.21
CA ALA A 200 -11.53 3.51 10.87
C ALA A 200 -10.42 2.61 10.30
N SER A 201 -9.17 3.08 10.30
CA SER A 201 -8.03 2.31 9.81
C SER A 201 -7.80 1.05 10.65
N ARG A 202 -7.87 1.16 11.98
CA ARG A 202 -7.76 0.00 12.88
C ARG A 202 -8.78 -1.09 12.53
N ARG A 203 -10.05 -0.73 12.35
CA ARG A 203 -11.12 -1.68 11.99
C ARG A 203 -10.95 -2.30 10.61
N VAL A 204 -10.31 -1.61 9.66
CA VAL A 204 -10.00 -2.19 8.34
C VAL A 204 -9.16 -3.45 8.51
N TYR A 205 -8.09 -3.35 9.31
CA TYR A 205 -7.13 -4.43 9.49
C TYR A 205 -7.60 -5.51 10.47
N GLU A 206 -8.27 -5.14 11.57
CA GLU A 206 -8.85 -6.12 12.51
C GLU A 206 -9.85 -7.07 11.82
N LYS A 207 -10.65 -6.56 10.88
CA LYS A 207 -11.61 -7.37 10.09
C LYS A 207 -10.95 -8.41 9.18
N ILE A 208 -9.65 -8.27 8.92
CA ILE A 208 -8.86 -9.17 8.09
C ILE A 208 -7.75 -9.84 8.90
N GLY A 209 -8.02 -10.12 10.19
CA GLY A 209 -7.16 -10.99 11.00
C GLY A 209 -5.90 -10.32 11.56
N PHE A 210 -5.78 -8.99 11.48
CA PHE A 210 -4.70 -8.31 12.18
C PHE A 210 -5.04 -8.19 13.66
N ALA A 211 -4.07 -8.54 14.51
CA ALA A 211 -4.15 -8.35 15.95
C ALA A 211 -3.21 -7.24 16.40
N TYR A 212 -3.45 -6.74 17.60
CA TYR A 212 -2.59 -5.75 18.23
C TYR A 212 -1.19 -6.31 18.48
N LEU A 213 -0.16 -5.57 18.05
CA LEU A 213 1.23 -5.90 18.31
C LEU A 213 1.85 -4.96 19.35
N ALA A 214 1.75 -3.64 19.15
CA ALA A 214 2.43 -2.66 19.99
C ALA A 214 1.76 -1.28 19.98
N THR A 215 2.09 -0.46 20.98
CA THR A 215 1.77 0.97 21.04
C THR A 215 3.04 1.71 21.38
N ARG A 216 3.36 2.76 20.60
CA ARG A 216 4.42 3.72 20.95
C ARG A 216 3.81 5.09 21.15
N LYS A 217 3.91 5.58 22.39
CA LYS A 217 3.49 6.95 22.74
C LYS A 217 4.45 7.95 22.14
N ASP A 218 3.91 9.08 21.71
CA ASP A 218 4.68 10.22 21.18
C ASP A 218 5.70 9.86 20.08
N ALA A 219 5.39 8.82 19.31
CA ALA A 219 6.26 8.21 18.31
C ALA A 219 6.66 9.17 17.18
N LEU A 220 5.75 10.08 16.81
CA LEU A 220 5.92 11.00 15.70
C LEU A 220 5.58 12.42 16.15
N THR A 221 6.17 13.42 15.48
CA THR A 221 5.79 14.82 15.64
C THR A 221 4.97 15.26 14.43
N ARG A 222 3.78 15.78 14.65
CA ARG A 222 2.92 16.30 13.59
C ARG A 222 3.37 17.70 13.21
N VAL A 223 3.36 18.00 11.92
CA VAL A 223 3.55 19.38 11.46
C VAL A 223 2.42 20.28 11.95
N GLU A 224 2.74 21.54 12.27
CA GLU A 224 1.77 22.52 12.81
C GLU A 224 0.56 22.71 11.88
N SER A 225 0.78 22.69 10.56
CA SER A 225 -0.29 22.78 9.56
C SER A 225 -1.31 21.63 9.61
N LYS A 226 -0.98 20.51 10.27
CA LYS A 226 -1.87 19.36 10.53
C LYS A 226 -2.34 19.28 11.99
N GLY A 227 -2.17 20.36 12.76
CA GLY A 227 -2.60 20.46 14.16
C GLY A 227 -1.50 20.28 15.20
N GLY A 228 -0.24 20.08 14.79
CA GLY A 228 0.92 20.05 15.69
C GLY A 228 0.91 18.89 16.70
N GLY A 229 1.90 18.91 17.60
CA GLY A 229 1.99 18.00 18.73
C GLY A 229 2.56 16.61 18.44
N LYS A 230 2.55 15.77 19.49
CA LYS A 230 3.04 14.39 19.46
C LYS A 230 1.93 13.42 19.10
N ILE A 231 2.27 12.39 18.33
CA ILE A 231 1.33 11.38 17.85
C ILE A 231 1.71 10.03 18.44
N THR A 232 0.78 9.42 19.17
CA THR A 232 0.86 8.00 19.53
C THR A 232 0.47 7.15 18.33
N ILE A 233 1.17 6.03 18.12
CA ILE A 233 0.83 5.05 17.08
C ILE A 233 0.47 3.71 17.71
N HIS A 234 -0.40 2.98 17.03
CA HIS A 234 -0.65 1.56 17.27
C HIS A 234 -0.17 0.76 16.07
N VAL A 235 0.45 -0.37 16.36
CA VAL A 235 0.91 -1.34 15.36
C VAL A 235 0.08 -2.59 15.50
N LEU A 236 -0.42 -3.07 14.38
CA LEU A 236 -1.09 -4.35 14.26
C LEU A 236 -0.29 -5.26 13.34
N GLN A 237 -0.37 -6.56 13.59
CA GLN A 237 0.27 -7.60 12.79
C GLN A 237 -0.76 -8.65 12.39
N LEU A 238 -0.66 -9.18 11.16
CA LEU A 238 -1.49 -10.28 10.70
C LEU A 238 -1.07 -11.59 11.40
N GLU A 239 -1.97 -12.22 12.16
CA GLU A 239 -1.69 -13.45 12.94
C GLU A 239 -1.88 -14.77 12.17
N GLU A 240 -1.93 -14.69 10.84
CA GLU A 240 -2.27 -15.76 9.89
C GLU A 240 -3.76 -16.00 9.59
N TYR A 241 -3.96 -16.45 8.35
CA TYR A 241 -5.16 -17.01 7.73
C TYR A 241 -4.73 -18.31 7.06
#